data_AF-A0A022PHB1-F1
#
_entry.id   AF-A0A022PHB1-F1
#
_cell.length_a   1.000
_cell.length_b   1.000
_cell.length_c   1.000
_cell.angle_alpha   90.00
_cell.angle_beta   90.00
_cell.angle_gamma   90.00
#
_symmetry.space_group_name_H-M   'P 1'
#
loop_
_entity.id
_entity.type
_entity.pdbx_description
1 polymer ?
#
loop_
_entity_poly.entity_id
_entity_poly.type
_entity_poly.pdbx_seq_one_letter_code
_entity_poly.pdbx_strand_id
1 'polypeptide(L)'
;MCLQKSRPDLLPALYTGYPYHRLSEHPPGENEITEYNVPVFSQCNGDISIRYLRFNIFAAAFARGKKVPAKLREAVDYLGELAISPVFCWTTLLEESDMVFFNNYLCLHSRTAFEDNDDPKKKRLMYRVWLECENFRAMRLNLPFILKVAVGGEG
;
A
#
# COMPACT_ATOMS: atom_id res chain seq x y z
N MET A 1 12.98 2.26 -17.12
CA MET A 1 12.36 3.60 -17.33
C MET A 1 11.28 3.79 -16.26
N CYS A 2 11.19 4.93 -15.58
CA CYS A 2 10.23 5.16 -14.48
C CYS A 2 8.89 5.71 -14.99
N LEU A 3 7.81 5.54 -14.21
CA LEU A 3 6.43 5.90 -14.58
C LEU A 3 6.30 7.33 -15.11
N GLN A 4 6.94 8.30 -14.46
CA GLN A 4 6.91 9.70 -14.87
C GLN A 4 7.47 9.94 -16.27
N LYS A 5 8.46 9.15 -16.70
CA LYS A 5 9.08 9.27 -18.01
C LYS A 5 8.35 8.45 -19.08
N SER A 6 7.88 7.25 -18.73
CA SER A 6 7.28 6.32 -19.70
C SER A 6 5.80 6.57 -19.95
N ARG A 7 5.02 6.92 -18.91
CA ARG A 7 3.56 7.10 -18.97
C ARG A 7 3.10 8.29 -18.10
N PRO A 8 3.58 9.52 -18.38
CA PRO A 8 3.16 10.71 -17.63
C PRO A 8 1.65 10.97 -17.69
N ASP A 9 0.97 10.49 -18.76
CA ASP A 9 -0.47 10.62 -18.94
C ASP A 9 -1.30 9.88 -17.87
N LEU A 10 -0.70 8.91 -17.17
CA LEU A 10 -1.36 8.13 -16.11
C LEU A 10 -1.22 8.78 -14.72
N LEU A 11 -0.27 9.70 -14.53
CA LEU A 11 -0.04 10.36 -13.25
C LEU A 11 -1.27 11.08 -12.69
N PRO A 12 -2.04 11.87 -13.48
CA PRO A 12 -3.21 12.57 -12.93
C PRO A 12 -4.23 11.63 -12.28
N ALA A 13 -4.42 10.43 -12.84
CA ALA A 13 -5.33 9.44 -12.28
C ALA A 13 -4.82 8.91 -10.92
N LEU A 14 -3.50 8.71 -10.79
CA LEU A 14 -2.89 8.23 -9.54
C LEU A 14 -2.88 9.29 -8.44
N TYR A 15 -2.75 10.57 -8.78
CA TYR A 15 -2.88 11.68 -7.82
C TYR A 15 -4.34 12.00 -7.47
N THR A 16 -5.29 11.74 -8.38
CA THR A 16 -6.73 11.90 -8.11
C THR A 16 -7.25 10.76 -7.22
N GLY A 17 -6.80 9.52 -7.47
CA GLY A 17 -7.19 8.36 -6.70
C GLY A 17 -8.62 7.87 -6.91
N TYR A 18 -9.09 7.05 -5.98
CA TYR A 18 -10.45 6.52 -5.92
C TYR A 18 -10.83 6.19 -4.48
N PRO A 19 -12.12 6.09 -4.13
CA PRO A 19 -12.51 5.68 -2.80
C PRO A 19 -12.00 4.27 -2.48
N TYR A 20 -11.65 4.03 -1.23
CA TYR A 20 -11.17 2.74 -0.76
C TYR A 20 -12.27 2.02 -0.01
N HIS A 21 -12.34 0.71 -0.23
CA HIS A 21 -12.99 -0.18 0.70
C HIS A 21 -12.05 -0.42 1.87
N ARG A 22 -12.56 -0.30 3.09
CA ARG A 22 -11.77 -0.37 4.31
C ARG A 22 -11.63 -1.78 4.86
N LEU A 23 -12.37 -2.75 4.31
CA LEU A 23 -12.21 -4.19 4.57
C LEU A 23 -12.23 -4.50 6.08
N SER A 24 -13.22 -3.94 6.78
CA SER A 24 -13.36 -4.06 8.24
C SER A 24 -12.27 -3.37 9.07
N GLU A 25 -11.32 -2.66 8.44
CA GLU A 25 -10.33 -1.79 9.12
C GLU A 25 -10.87 -0.36 9.27
N HIS A 26 -12.08 -0.21 9.83
CA HIS A 26 -12.69 1.09 10.08
C HIS A 26 -13.20 1.19 11.51
N PRO A 27 -13.15 2.38 12.15
CA PRO A 27 -13.73 2.57 13.47
C PRO A 27 -15.24 2.32 13.47
N PRO A 28 -15.82 1.93 14.62
CA PRO A 28 -17.27 1.80 14.77
C PRO A 28 -17.98 3.10 14.34
N GLY A 29 -18.99 2.96 13.48
CA GLY A 29 -19.79 4.10 12.99
C GLY A 29 -19.23 4.81 11.76
N GLU A 30 -18.05 4.41 11.25
CA GLU A 30 -17.56 4.90 9.96
C GLU A 30 -18.04 4.04 8.79
N ASN A 31 -18.15 4.64 7.60
CA ASN A 31 -18.52 3.95 6.37
C ASN A 31 -17.43 2.96 5.92
N GLU A 32 -17.84 1.78 5.48
CA GLU A 32 -16.96 0.74 4.91
C GLU A 32 -16.18 1.22 3.68
N ILE A 33 -16.70 2.24 2.99
CA ILE A 33 -16.07 2.88 1.84
C ILE A 33 -15.81 4.35 2.18
N THR A 34 -14.62 4.85 1.84
CA THR A 34 -14.30 6.28 2.03
C THR A 34 -15.25 7.17 1.21
N GLU A 35 -15.65 8.31 1.77
CA GLU A 35 -16.51 9.27 1.05
C GLU A 35 -15.73 10.10 0.03
N TYR A 36 -14.43 10.24 0.26
CA TYR A 36 -13.47 10.92 -0.60
C TYR A 36 -12.59 9.91 -1.35
N ASN A 37 -11.92 10.40 -2.40
CA ASN A 37 -10.91 9.62 -3.10
C ASN A 37 -9.64 9.53 -2.26
N VAL A 38 -9.07 8.32 -2.19
CA VAL A 38 -7.73 8.10 -1.64
C VAL A 38 -6.73 8.08 -2.80
N PRO A 39 -5.77 9.02 -2.84
CA PRO A 39 -4.78 9.07 -3.91
C PRO A 39 -3.76 7.94 -3.77
N VAL A 40 -3.28 7.42 -4.91
CA VAL A 40 -2.19 6.44 -4.94
C VAL A 40 -0.84 7.12 -4.72
N PHE A 41 -0.64 8.28 -5.35
CA PHE A 41 0.49 9.16 -5.07
C PHE A 41 0.00 10.43 -4.41
N SER A 42 0.74 10.91 -3.42
CA SER A 42 0.52 12.24 -2.85
C SER A 42 1.86 12.97 -2.76
N GLN A 43 1.82 14.30 -2.74
CA GLN A 43 3.00 15.12 -2.55
C GLN A 43 2.69 16.23 -1.54
N CYS A 44 3.62 16.50 -0.63
CA CYS A 44 3.52 17.57 0.35
C CYS A 44 4.91 18.18 0.55
N ASN A 45 5.05 19.49 0.36
CA ASN A 45 6.33 20.20 0.52
C ASN A 45 7.51 19.57 -0.25
N GLY A 46 7.23 19.06 -1.46
CA GLY A 46 8.23 18.37 -2.29
C GLY A 46 8.33 16.86 -2.04
N ASP A 47 7.96 16.39 -0.85
CA ASP A 47 8.01 14.97 -0.47
C ASP A 47 6.87 14.16 -1.10
N ILE A 48 7.21 13.07 -1.80
CA ILE A 48 6.23 12.17 -2.43
C ILE A 48 5.93 11.00 -1.50
N SER A 49 4.67 10.58 -1.41
CA SER A 49 4.27 9.34 -0.76
C SER A 49 3.47 8.46 -1.70
N ILE A 50 3.62 7.14 -1.55
CA ILE A 50 2.84 6.13 -2.27
C ILE A 50 1.96 5.35 -1.30
N ARG A 51 0.71 5.13 -1.68
CA ARG A 51 -0.22 4.19 -1.07
C ARG A 51 -0.92 3.41 -2.17
N TYR A 52 -0.43 2.21 -2.44
CA TYR A 52 -0.96 1.38 -3.52
C TYR A 52 -1.68 0.16 -2.94
N LEU A 53 -2.98 0.30 -2.69
CA LEU A 53 -3.85 -0.80 -2.26
C LEU A 53 -4.84 -1.14 -3.37
N ARG A 54 -4.34 -1.87 -4.37
CA ARG A 54 -5.11 -2.25 -5.57
C ARG A 54 -6.44 -2.89 -5.20
N PHE A 55 -6.43 -3.90 -4.33
CA PHE A 55 -7.63 -4.64 -3.93
C PHE A 55 -8.70 -3.72 -3.34
N ASN A 56 -8.33 -2.78 -2.47
CA ASN A 56 -9.26 -1.83 -1.84
C ASN A 56 -9.96 -0.93 -2.87
N ILE A 57 -9.26 -0.51 -3.94
CA ILE A 57 -9.84 0.26 -5.06
C ILE A 57 -10.89 -0.56 -5.80
N PHE A 58 -10.57 -1.81 -6.13
CA PHE A 58 -11.50 -2.70 -6.86
C PHE A 58 -12.70 -3.12 -6.01
N ALA A 59 -12.47 -3.43 -4.74
CA ALA A 59 -13.52 -3.73 -3.78
C ALA A 59 -14.49 -2.54 -3.62
N ALA A 60 -13.98 -1.31 -3.56
CA ALA A 60 -14.84 -0.12 -3.48
C ALA A 60 -15.72 0.04 -4.71
N ALA A 61 -15.15 -0.16 -5.91
CA ALA A 61 -15.91 -0.08 -7.15
C ALA A 61 -16.99 -1.16 -7.22
N PHE A 62 -16.62 -2.40 -6.88
CA PHE A 62 -17.55 -3.54 -6.83
C PHE A 62 -18.70 -3.30 -5.86
N ALA A 63 -18.40 -2.93 -4.62
CA ALA A 63 -19.40 -2.67 -3.59
C ALA A 63 -20.35 -1.50 -3.96
N ARG A 64 -19.88 -0.55 -4.79
CA ARG A 64 -20.69 0.54 -5.34
C ARG A 64 -21.48 0.17 -6.61
N GLY A 65 -21.38 -1.06 -7.10
CA GLY A 65 -21.95 -1.46 -8.39
C GLY A 65 -21.35 -0.72 -9.59
N LYS A 66 -20.11 -0.23 -9.45
CA LYS A 66 -19.40 0.56 -10.47
C LYS A 66 -18.16 -0.18 -10.96
N LYS A 67 -17.63 0.27 -12.10
CA LYS A 67 -16.30 -0.12 -12.57
C LYS A 67 -15.27 0.92 -12.11
N VAL A 68 -14.04 0.47 -11.91
CA VAL A 68 -12.91 1.39 -11.73
C VAL A 68 -12.77 2.24 -13.00
N PRO A 69 -12.62 3.57 -12.90
CA PRO A 69 -12.46 4.44 -14.06
C PRO A 69 -11.35 3.95 -14.98
N ALA A 70 -11.56 3.96 -16.30
CA ALA A 70 -10.66 3.32 -17.27
C ALA A 70 -9.21 3.83 -17.14
N LYS A 71 -9.01 5.15 -17.02
CA LYS A 71 -7.67 5.73 -16.84
C LYS A 71 -7.01 5.33 -15.53
N LEU A 72 -7.77 5.23 -14.44
CA LEU A 72 -7.22 4.76 -13.18
C LEU A 72 -6.89 3.27 -13.26
N ARG A 73 -7.75 2.44 -13.86
CA ARG A 73 -7.49 1.01 -14.11
C ARG A 73 -6.17 0.83 -14.86
N GLU A 74 -6.01 1.53 -15.98
CA GLU A 74 -4.77 1.53 -16.76
C GLU A 74 -3.56 1.94 -15.91
N ALA A 75 -3.70 3.01 -15.11
CA ALA A 75 -2.63 3.50 -14.24
C ALA A 75 -2.23 2.51 -13.14
N VAL A 76 -3.20 1.87 -12.46
CA VAL A 76 -2.91 0.87 -11.43
C VAL A 76 -2.43 -0.45 -12.00
N ASP A 77 -2.78 -0.79 -13.23
CA ASP A 77 -2.25 -1.95 -13.96
C ASP A 77 -0.76 -1.72 -14.28
N TYR A 78 -0.44 -0.59 -14.92
CA TYR A 78 0.93 -0.23 -15.26
C TYR A 78 1.84 -0.06 -14.03
N LEU A 79 1.34 0.58 -12.96
CA LEU A 79 2.09 0.69 -11.71
C LEU A 79 2.36 -0.70 -11.09
N GLY A 80 1.41 -1.63 -11.21
CA GLY A 80 1.59 -3.01 -10.75
C GLY A 80 2.70 -3.73 -11.50
N GLU A 81 2.76 -3.58 -12.83
CA GLU A 81 3.84 -4.13 -13.66
C GLU A 81 5.21 -3.57 -13.27
N LEU A 82 5.29 -2.25 -13.04
CA LEU A 82 6.52 -1.61 -12.58
C LEU A 82 6.93 -2.11 -11.20
N ALA A 83 5.99 -2.26 -10.27
CA ALA A 83 6.26 -2.65 -8.88
C ALA A 83 6.87 -4.06 -8.75
N ILE A 84 6.60 -4.96 -9.70
CA ILE A 84 7.18 -6.32 -9.73
C ILE A 84 8.37 -6.46 -10.69
N SER A 85 8.69 -5.41 -11.45
CA SER A 85 9.82 -5.42 -12.38
C SER A 85 11.14 -5.54 -11.62
N PRO A 86 12.13 -6.30 -12.11
CA PRO A 86 13.46 -6.41 -11.47
C PRO A 86 14.20 -5.08 -11.36
N VAL A 87 13.76 -4.03 -12.09
CA VAL A 87 14.34 -2.69 -12.01
C VAL A 87 13.89 -1.94 -10.75
N PHE A 88 12.69 -2.23 -10.23
CA PHE A 88 12.09 -1.52 -9.10
C PHE A 88 11.80 -2.42 -7.90
N CYS A 89 11.76 -3.73 -8.11
CA CYS A 89 11.56 -4.74 -7.08
C CYS A 89 12.92 -5.28 -6.64
N TRP A 90 13.26 -5.05 -5.38
CA TRP A 90 14.38 -5.72 -4.73
C TRP A 90 13.84 -6.91 -3.92
N THR A 91 14.31 -8.10 -4.26
CA THR A 91 13.94 -9.35 -3.59
C THR A 91 15.15 -9.86 -2.80
N THR A 92 14.94 -10.16 -1.52
CA THR A 92 15.94 -10.80 -0.67
C THR A 92 15.29 -11.87 0.19
N LEU A 93 16.05 -12.93 0.48
CA LEU A 93 15.72 -13.83 1.58
C LEU A 93 16.13 -13.15 2.89
N LEU A 94 15.37 -13.38 3.95
CA LEU A 94 15.74 -12.98 5.31
C LEU A 94 16.08 -14.23 6.10
N GLU A 95 17.25 -14.20 6.73
CA GLU A 95 17.73 -15.25 7.61
C GLU A 95 17.30 -14.98 9.06
N GLU A 96 17.54 -15.93 9.94
CA GLU A 96 17.30 -15.75 11.37
C GLU A 96 18.11 -14.57 11.89
N SER A 97 17.49 -13.71 12.70
CA SER A 97 18.06 -12.47 13.25
C SER A 97 18.22 -11.31 12.25
N ASP A 98 17.92 -11.48 10.96
CA ASP A 98 17.87 -10.34 10.03
C ASP A 98 16.75 -9.36 10.39
N MET A 99 17.04 -8.07 10.23
CA MET A 99 16.08 -6.99 10.44
C MET A 99 16.00 -6.13 9.19
N VAL A 100 14.77 -5.82 8.76
CA VAL A 100 14.52 -4.90 7.65
C VAL A 100 13.67 -3.76 8.14
N PHE A 101 14.17 -2.54 7.89
CA PHE A 101 13.43 -1.30 8.07
C PHE A 101 13.20 -0.67 6.71
N PHE A 102 11.96 -0.24 6.46
CA PHE A 102 11.63 0.51 5.27
C PHE A 102 10.65 1.63 5.59
N ASN A 103 10.75 2.72 4.84
CA ASN A 103 9.83 3.83 4.97
C ASN A 103 8.52 3.47 4.27
N ASN A 104 7.48 3.15 5.04
CA ASN A 104 6.18 2.71 4.52
C ASN A 104 5.49 3.76 3.62
N TYR A 105 5.93 5.02 3.66
CA TYR A 105 5.43 6.06 2.76
C TYR A 105 6.09 6.05 1.38
N LEU A 106 7.24 5.38 1.21
CA LEU A 106 8.02 5.37 -0.03
C LEU A 106 8.13 3.98 -0.66
N CYS A 107 8.09 2.92 0.16
CA CYS A 107 8.34 1.56 -0.26
C CYS A 107 7.08 0.72 -0.21
N LEU A 108 6.70 0.14 -1.36
CA LEU A 108 5.80 -1.00 -1.40
C LEU A 108 6.57 -2.24 -0.95
N HIS A 109 5.89 -3.16 -0.29
CA HIS A 109 6.48 -4.41 0.18
C HIS A 109 5.47 -5.54 0.06
N SER A 110 5.98 -6.74 -0.21
CA SER A 110 5.18 -7.95 -0.33
C SER A 110 6.06 -9.16 0.02
N ARG A 111 5.50 -10.35 -0.16
CA ARG A 111 6.20 -11.61 -0.01
C ARG A 111 5.80 -12.52 -1.17
N THR A 112 6.72 -13.37 -1.63
CA THR A 112 6.42 -14.43 -2.59
C THR A 112 5.49 -15.47 -1.97
N ALA A 113 4.82 -16.25 -2.83
CA ALA A 113 4.12 -17.44 -2.37
C ALA A 113 5.13 -18.43 -1.73
N PHE A 114 4.69 -19.14 -0.70
CA PHE A 114 5.46 -20.16 0.00
C PHE A 114 4.46 -21.14 0.64
N GLU A 115 4.94 -22.34 0.96
CA GLU A 115 4.19 -23.35 1.70
C GLU A 115 4.71 -23.41 3.13
N ASP A 116 3.80 -23.43 4.10
CA ASP A 116 4.17 -23.62 5.49
C ASP A 116 4.62 -25.07 5.73
N ASN A 117 5.59 -25.25 6.61
CA ASN A 117 5.98 -26.59 7.05
C ASN A 117 4.92 -27.16 7.99
N ASP A 118 4.66 -28.48 7.90
CA ASP A 118 3.77 -29.18 8.83
C ASP A 118 4.28 -29.12 10.27
N ASP A 119 5.61 -29.15 10.47
CA ASP A 119 6.24 -28.95 11.77
C ASP A 119 6.18 -27.46 12.16
N PRO A 120 5.45 -27.09 13.24
CA PRO A 120 5.33 -25.71 13.70
C PRO A 120 6.67 -25.04 13.96
N LYS A 121 7.71 -25.80 14.35
CA LYS A 121 9.05 -25.26 14.65
C LYS A 121 9.82 -24.82 13.40
N LYS A 122 9.38 -25.26 12.22
CA LYS A 122 10.01 -24.93 10.93
C LYS A 122 9.23 -23.90 10.14
N LYS A 123 8.11 -23.39 10.69
CA LYS A 123 7.34 -22.33 10.05
C LYS A 123 8.11 -21.02 10.11
N ARG A 124 7.98 -20.23 9.05
CA ARG A 124 8.57 -18.89 8.99
C ARG A 124 7.89 -18.00 10.03
N LEU A 125 8.66 -17.55 11.02
CA LEU A 125 8.21 -16.59 12.02
C LEU A 125 8.92 -15.25 11.84
N MET A 126 8.16 -14.16 11.83
CA MET A 126 8.69 -12.80 11.81
C MET A 126 7.92 -11.93 12.79
N TYR A 127 8.63 -11.13 13.57
CA TYR A 127 8.04 -10.06 14.36
C TYR A 127 7.98 -8.79 13.52
N ARG A 128 6.88 -8.03 13.64
CA ARG A 128 6.67 -6.78 12.93
C ARG A 128 6.28 -5.68 13.91
N VAL A 129 6.94 -4.54 13.79
CA VAL A 129 6.65 -3.33 14.56
C VAL A 129 6.35 -2.17 13.62
N TRP A 130 5.47 -1.27 14.05
CA TRP A 130 5.25 0.02 13.41
C TRP A 130 6.00 1.09 14.20
N LEU A 131 6.83 1.86 13.51
CA LEU A 131 7.57 2.96 14.11
C LEU A 131 6.99 4.27 13.61
N GLU A 132 6.57 5.11 14.55
CA GLU A 132 6.21 6.50 14.31
C GLU A 132 7.30 7.38 14.94
N CYS A 133 7.83 8.32 14.18
CA CYS A 133 8.84 9.25 14.64
C CYS A 133 8.31 10.67 14.39
N GLU A 134 8.36 11.51 15.43
CA GLU A 134 7.95 12.90 15.34
C GLU A 134 8.77 13.63 14.28
N ASN A 135 8.10 14.42 13.45
CA ASN A 135 8.73 15.22 12.39
C ASN A 135 9.58 14.40 11.39
N PHE A 136 9.37 13.09 11.28
CA PHE A 136 10.15 12.23 10.39
C PHE A 136 10.10 12.67 8.91
N ARG A 137 8.96 13.20 8.48
CA ARG A 137 8.79 13.79 7.14
C ARG A 137 7.56 14.69 7.07
N ALA A 138 7.52 15.57 6.05
CA ALA A 138 6.31 16.33 5.76
C ALA A 138 5.21 15.37 5.28
N MET A 139 4.04 15.51 5.90
CA MET A 139 2.86 14.71 5.58
C MET A 139 1.66 15.62 5.41
N ARG A 140 0.78 15.25 4.47
CA ARG A 140 -0.51 15.91 4.34
C ARG A 140 -1.35 15.54 5.56
N LEU A 141 -1.55 16.49 6.47
CA LEU A 141 -2.23 16.33 7.75
C LEU A 141 -3.67 15.78 7.67
N ASN A 142 -4.29 15.76 6.47
CA ASN A 142 -5.66 15.33 6.23
C ASN A 142 -5.78 14.14 5.26
N LEU A 143 -4.81 13.22 5.23
CA LEU A 143 -5.04 11.88 4.66
C LEU A 143 -5.41 10.95 5.82
N PRO A 144 -6.69 10.60 5.99
CA PRO A 144 -7.08 9.60 7.00
C PRO A 144 -6.42 8.28 6.61
N PHE A 145 -6.12 7.42 7.58
CA PHE A 145 -5.31 6.19 7.47
C PHE A 145 -3.79 6.39 7.55
N ILE A 146 -3.33 6.98 8.64
CA ILE A 146 -2.22 6.34 9.36
C ILE A 146 -2.88 5.21 10.16
N LEU A 147 -2.77 3.97 9.67
CA LEU A 147 -3.13 2.78 10.46
C LEU A 147 -2.18 2.74 11.67
N LYS A 148 -2.63 3.26 12.81
CA LYS A 148 -2.08 2.87 14.11
C LYS A 148 -2.69 1.53 14.48
N VAL A 149 -2.25 0.46 13.83
CA VAL A 149 -2.44 -0.89 14.36
C VAL A 149 -1.16 -1.23 15.11
N ALA A 150 -1.14 -0.83 16.38
CA ALA A 150 -0.17 -1.34 17.33
C ALA A 150 -0.64 -2.71 17.84
N VAL A 151 0.28 -3.67 17.76
CA VAL A 151 0.29 -4.99 18.40
C VAL A 151 -0.80 -5.98 17.96
N GLY A 152 -0.47 -6.77 16.94
CA GLY A 152 -0.96 -8.14 16.83
C GLY A 152 -0.08 -9.04 17.68
N GLY A 153 -0.58 -9.46 18.83
CA GLY A 153 0.01 -10.50 19.63
C GLY A 153 -1.08 -11.12 20.49
N GLU A 154 -1.73 -12.17 19.98
CA GLU A 154 -2.39 -13.20 20.79
C GLU A 154 -2.36 -14.53 20.02
N GLY A 155 -1.90 -15.58 20.70
CA GLY A 155 -2.34 -16.98 20.54
C GLY A 155 -1.93 -17.74 19.30
#